data_AF-A0A6P9CS32-F1
#
_entry.id   AF-A0A6P9CS32-F1
#
_cell.length_a   1.000
_cell.length_b   1.000
_cell.length_c   1.000
_cell.angle_alpha   90.00
_cell.angle_beta   90.00
_cell.angle_gamma   90.00
#
_symmetry.space_group_name_H-M   'P 1'
#
loop_
_entity.id
_entity.type
_entity.pdbx_description
1 polymer ?
#
loop_
_entity_poly.entity_id
_entity_poly.type
_entity_poly.pdbx_seq_one_letter_code
_entity_poly.pdbx_strand_id
1 'polypeptide(L)' 'MALVQQLYRFVFRRTSTLVFTVVVGAVIFERGFDQATEAIFCRLNEGRLWKDIKHKYEIKQD' A
#
# COMPACT_ATOMS: atom_id res chain seq x y z
N MET A 1 -12.93 -22.98 9.47
CA MET A 1 -13.29 -22.40 10.79
C MET A 1 -12.12 -22.22 11.75
N ALA A 2 -11.05 -23.04 11.69
CA ALA A 2 -9.91 -22.92 12.62
C ALA A 2 -9.16 -21.58 12.53
N LEU A 3 -8.90 -21.06 11.33
CA LEU A 3 -8.21 -19.78 11.12
C LEU A 3 -8.99 -18.59 11.72
N VAL A 4 -10.31 -18.55 11.50
CA VAL A 4 -11.19 -17.51 12.05
C VAL A 4 -11.23 -17.57 13.57
N GLN A 5 -11.25 -18.78 14.15
CA GLN A 5 -11.19 -18.96 15.60
C GLN A 5 -9.85 -18.53 16.20
N GLN A 6 -8.73 -18.78 15.50
CA GLN A 6 -7.40 -18.31 15.90
C GLN A 6 -7.32 -16.78 15.85
N LEU A 7 -7.77 -16.17 14.76
CA LEU A 7 -7.84 -14.72 14.63
C LEU A 7 -8.69 -14.09 15.74
N TYR A 8 -9.86 -14.68 16.05
CA TYR A 8 -10.67 -14.18 17.15
C TYR A 8 -9.92 -14.26 18.48
N ARG A 9 -9.28 -15.39 18.78
CA ARG A 9 -8.55 -15.58 20.04
C ARG A 9 -7.36 -14.63 20.21
N PHE A 10 -6.61 -14.36 19.15
CA PHE A 10 -5.36 -13.60 19.22
C PHE A 10 -5.53 -12.10 18.94
N VAL A 11 -6.45 -11.73 18.05
CA VAL A 11 -6.60 -10.34 17.57
C VAL A 11 -7.90 -9.73 18.10
N PHE A 12 -9.05 -10.38 17.86
CA PHE A 12 -10.35 -9.73 18.07
C PHE A 12 -10.95 -9.89 19.49
N ARG A 13 -10.42 -10.78 20.35
CA ARG A 13 -10.99 -11.07 21.67
C ARG A 13 -10.79 -9.95 22.70
N ARG A 14 -9.68 -9.19 22.62
CA ARG A 14 -9.38 -8.09 23.54
C ARG A 14 -9.33 -6.78 22.76
N THR A 15 -9.98 -5.74 23.27
CA THR A 15 -9.99 -4.42 22.62
C THR A 15 -8.58 -3.85 22.48
N SER A 16 -7.70 -4.06 23.46
CA SER A 16 -6.31 -3.59 23.39
C SER A 16 -5.51 -4.24 22.26
N THR A 17 -5.61 -5.56 22.09
CA THR A 17 -4.92 -6.28 20.99
C THR A 17 -5.53 -5.95 19.64
N LEU A 18 -6.84 -5.74 19.60
CA LEU A 18 -7.55 -5.30 18.40
C LEU A 18 -7.04 -3.94 17.93
N VAL A 19 -7.07 -2.93 18.81
CA VAL A 19 -6.63 -1.56 18.49
C VAL A 19 -5.15 -1.56 18.06
N PHE A 20 -4.28 -2.27 18.79
CA PHE A 20 -2.88 -2.40 18.41
C PHE A 20 -2.71 -3.00 17.01
N THR A 21 -3.42 -4.09 16.72
CA THR A 21 -3.35 -4.75 15.41
C THR A 21 -3.85 -3.86 14.28
N VAL A 22 -4.93 -3.10 14.52
CA VAL A 22 -5.48 -2.15 13.54
C VAL A 22 -4.48 -1.03 13.26
N VAL A 23 -3.85 -0.44 14.28
CA VAL A 23 -2.86 0.64 14.09
C VAL A 23 -1.64 0.14 13.32
N VAL A 24 -1.06 -0.98 13.73
CA VAL A 24 0.11 -1.56 13.04
C VAL A 24 -0.27 -1.99 11.61
N GLY A 25 -1.43 -2.62 11.46
CA GLY A 25 -1.96 -3.05 10.18
C GLY A 25 -2.19 -1.88 9.23
N ALA A 26 -2.70 -0.74 9.72
CA ALA A 26 -2.93 0.44 8.91
C ALA A 26 -1.63 1.01 8.33
N VAL A 27 -0.56 1.12 9.12
CA VAL A 27 0.74 1.65 8.65
C VAL A 27 1.35 0.76 7.57
N ILE A 28 1.29 -0.56 7.75
CA ILE A 28 1.80 -1.51 6.75
C ILE A 28 0.93 -1.48 5.49
N PHE A 29 -0.39 -1.46 5.68
CA PHE A 29 -1.36 -1.44 4.59
C PHE A 29 -1.22 -0.18 3.74
N GLU A 30 -1.11 1.00 4.35
CA GLU A 30 -0.90 2.28 3.68
C GLU A 30 0.26 2.19 2.69
N ARG A 31 1.45 1.79 3.15
CA ARG A 31 2.65 1.72 2.31
C ARG A 31 2.53 0.71 1.18
N GLY A 32 1.91 -0.44 1.43
CA GLY A 32 1.70 -1.47 0.41
C GLY A 32 0.64 -1.07 -0.61
N PHE A 33 -0.46 -0.47 -0.14
CA PHE A 33 -1.58 -0.07 -0.96
C PHE A 33 -1.23 1.12 -1.87
N ASP A 34 -0.53 2.12 -1.35
CA ASP A 34 -0.07 3.26 -2.16
C ASP A 34 0.82 2.79 -3.31
N GLN A 35 1.82 1.93 -3.03
CA GLN A 35 2.69 1.38 -4.08
C GLN A 35 1.92 0.53 -5.10
N ALA A 36 1.01 -0.32 -4.63
CA ALA A 36 0.22 -1.18 -5.50
C ALA A 36 -0.69 -0.36 -6.41
N THR A 37 -1.43 0.60 -5.85
CA THR A 37 -2.34 1.44 -6.61
C THR A 37 -1.60 2.38 -7.55
N GLU A 38 -0.47 2.95 -7.14
CA GLU A 38 0.38 3.73 -8.03
C GLU A 38 0.87 2.85 -9.18
N ALA A 39 1.40 1.65 -8.92
CA ALA A 39 1.86 0.75 -9.97
C ALA A 39 0.75 0.41 -10.98
N ILE A 40 -0.46 0.10 -10.50
CA ILE A 40 -1.62 -0.14 -11.35
C ILE A 40 -1.94 1.10 -12.18
N PHE A 41 -1.97 2.28 -11.57
CA PHE A 41 -2.24 3.53 -12.25
C PHE A 41 -1.20 3.87 -13.32
N CYS A 42 0.09 3.69 -13.02
CA CYS A 42 1.18 3.83 -13.98
C CYS A 42 0.95 2.92 -15.17
N ARG A 43 0.72 1.63 -14.91
CA ARG A 43 0.61 0.59 -15.93
C ARG A 43 -0.57 0.84 -16.88
N LEU A 44 -1.67 1.35 -16.35
CA LEU A 44 -2.86 1.69 -17.14
C LEU A 44 -2.68 2.95 -17.99
N ASN A 45 -1.77 3.86 -17.60
CA ASN A 45 -1.59 5.15 -18.27
C ASN A 45 -0.21 5.29 -18.94
N GLU A 46 0.48 4.17 -19.18
CA GLU A 46 1.82 4.18 -19.78
C GLU A 46 1.89 4.99 -21.06
N GLY A 47 2.93 5.82 -21.16
CA GLY A 47 3.17 6.72 -22.28
C GLY A 47 2.37 8.03 -22.23
N ARG A 48 1.43 8.17 -21.28
CA ARG A 48 0.64 9.41 -21.08
C ARG A 48 1.09 10.19 -19.85
N LEU A 49 1.76 9.54 -18.90
CA LEU A 49 2.19 10.20 -17.68
C LEU A 49 3.41 11.07 -17.93
N TRP A 50 3.52 12.20 -17.21
CA TRP A 50 4.70 13.05 -17.28
C TRP A 50 6.00 12.26 -17.03
N LYS A 51 6.02 11.37 -16.04
CA LYS A 51 7.18 10.51 -15.73
C LYS A 51 7.68 9.69 -16.92
N ASP A 52 6.81 9.31 -17.85
CA ASP A 52 7.18 8.51 -19.01
C ASP A 52 7.81 9.38 -20.11
N ILE A 53 7.41 10.65 -20.22
CA ILE A 53 7.89 11.58 -21.25
C ILE A 53 8.92 12.59 -20.74
N LYS A 54 9.13 12.67 -19.43
CA LYS A 54 9.99 13.63 -18.74
C LYS A 54 11.41 13.66 -19.32
N HIS A 55 11.95 12.49 -19.63
CA HIS A 55 13.28 12.31 -20.23
C HIS A 55 13.47 13.06 -21.57
N LYS A 56 12.39 13.46 -22.25
CA LYS A 56 12.47 14.23 -23.51
C LYS A 56 12.71 15.72 -23.27
N TYR A 57 12.51 16.21 -22.05
CA TYR A 57 12.46 17.63 -21.72
C TYR A 57 13.41 18.01 -20.57
N GLU A 58 14.03 17.05 -19.90
CA GLU A 58 15.08 17.33 -18.92
C GLU A 58 16.36 17.73 -19.64
N ILE A 59 16.77 18.98 -19.44
CA ILE A 59 18.10 19.47 -19.85
C ILE A 59 19.08 18.91 -18.83
N LYS A 60 20.09 18.17 -19.30
CA LYS A 60 21.21 17.76 -18.43
C LYS A 60 21.87 19.02 -17.88
N GLN A 61 21.84 19.16 -16.57
CA GLN A 61 22.66 20.13 -15.86
C GLN A 61 24.00 19.45 -15.61
N ASP A 62 24.99 19.80 -16.43
CA ASP A 62 26.39 19.37 -16.26
C ASP A 62 27.01 19.97 -14.99
#